data_AF-V5C5I1-F1
#
_entry.id   AF-V5C5I1-F1
#
_cell.length_a   1.000
_cell.length_b   1.000
_cell.length_c   1.000
_cell.angle_alpha   90.00
_cell.angle_beta   90.00
_cell.angle_gamma   90.00
#
_symmetry.space_group_name_H-M   'P 1'
#
loop_
_entity.id
_entity.type
_entity.pdbx_description
1 polymer ?
#
loop_
_entity_poly.entity_id
_entity_poly.type
_entity_poly.pdbx_seq_one_letter_code
_entity_poly.pdbx_strand_id
1 'polypeptide(L)'
;MTTVFSFEGKHSDLVSEKEIIAGVIAAKEVFAKNQVDPFACQAAKDKIERDELLTKEEALLFLVWDEAEDAAFRAITLGWLIRGDTEINLVVSAEADVAVSLAAAG
;
A
#
# COMPACT_ATOMS: atom_id res chain seq x y z
N MET A 1 4.78 13.25 -12.88
CA MET A 1 4.43 13.13 -11.44
C MET A 1 5.04 11.85 -10.95
N THR A 2 5.85 11.91 -9.90
CA THR A 2 6.47 10.71 -9.32
C THR A 2 5.49 10.08 -8.34
N THR A 3 5.16 8.81 -8.55
CA THR A 3 4.35 8.02 -7.62
C THR A 3 5.23 7.59 -6.44
N VAL A 4 4.80 7.92 -5.24
CA VAL A 4 5.45 7.53 -3.99
C VAL A 4 4.63 6.43 -3.34
N PHE A 5 5.32 5.40 -2.85
CA PHE A 5 4.73 4.30 -2.08
C PHE A 5 5.29 4.35 -0.68
N SER A 6 4.43 4.26 0.32
CA SER A 6 4.79 4.28 1.74
C SER A 6 3.90 3.32 2.52
N PHE A 7 4.19 3.13 3.81
CA PHE A 7 3.39 2.31 4.71
C PHE A 7 2.94 3.12 5.92
N GLU A 8 1.71 2.89 6.37
CA GLU A 8 1.14 3.48 7.58
C GLU A 8 0.46 2.41 8.45
N GLY A 9 0.04 2.75 9.68
CA GLY A 9 -0.66 1.81 10.57
C GLY A 9 -0.13 1.81 12.00
N LYS A 10 -0.80 1.09 12.90
CA LYS A 10 -0.49 1.07 14.35
C LYS A 10 0.91 0.59 14.69
N HIS A 11 1.53 -0.15 13.79
CA HIS A 11 2.80 -0.83 13.98
C HIS A 11 3.81 -0.55 12.86
N SER A 12 3.60 0.52 12.09
CA SER A 12 4.52 0.92 11.04
C SER A 12 5.91 1.30 11.58
N ASP A 13 5.98 1.73 12.85
CA ASP A 13 7.21 2.06 13.58
C ASP A 13 8.11 0.84 13.87
N LEU A 14 7.52 -0.36 13.86
CA LEU A 14 8.27 -1.60 14.02
C LEU A 14 9.05 -1.99 12.75
N VAL A 15 8.69 -1.41 11.60
CA VAL A 15 9.26 -1.72 10.28
C VAL A 15 10.53 -0.92 10.04
N SER A 16 11.64 -1.61 9.78
CA SER A 16 12.88 -0.97 9.37
C SER A 16 12.78 -0.43 7.95
N GLU A 17 13.60 0.59 7.63
CA GLU A 17 13.67 1.16 6.28
C GLU A 17 13.93 0.10 5.18
N LYS A 18 14.75 -0.92 5.49
CA LYS A 18 15.03 -2.00 4.53
C LYS A 18 13.80 -2.87 4.26
N GLU A 19 13.00 -3.15 5.28
CA GLU A 19 11.74 -3.89 5.15
C GLU A 19 10.70 -3.07 4.40
N ILE A 20 10.61 -1.76 4.66
CA ILE A 20 9.78 -0.83 3.86
C ILE A 20 10.19 -0.88 2.38
N ILE A 21 11.48 -0.78 2.07
CA ILE A 21 11.97 -0.84 0.69
C ILE A 21 11.59 -2.18 0.03
N ALA A 22 11.74 -3.29 0.76
CA ALA A 22 11.35 -4.61 0.27
C ALA A 22 9.83 -4.68 -0.02
N GLY A 23 9.00 -4.16 0.89
CA GLY A 23 7.55 -4.05 0.70
C GLY A 23 7.17 -3.22 -0.52
N VAL A 24 7.76 -2.04 -0.68
CA VAL A 24 7.52 -1.18 -1.85
C VAL A 24 7.90 -1.87 -3.15
N ILE A 25 9.04 -2.58 -3.19
CA ILE A 25 9.46 -3.31 -4.38
C ILE A 25 8.45 -4.41 -4.72
N ALA A 26 8.03 -5.19 -3.73
CA ALA A 26 7.06 -6.28 -3.93
C ALA A 26 5.70 -5.76 -4.45
N ALA A 27 5.15 -4.69 -3.87
CA ALA A 27 3.93 -4.07 -4.38
C ALA A 27 4.08 -3.57 -5.82
N LYS A 28 5.19 -2.89 -6.14
CA LYS A 28 5.48 -2.39 -7.49
C LYS A 28 5.53 -3.50 -8.53
N GLU A 29 6.10 -4.66 -8.17
CA GLU A 29 6.15 -5.82 -9.06
C GLU A 29 4.74 -6.35 -9.39
N VAL A 30 3.83 -6.37 -8.42
CA VAL A 30 2.42 -6.79 -8.64
C VAL A 30 1.70 -5.84 -9.58
N PHE A 31 1.81 -4.52 -9.37
CA PHE A 31 1.19 -3.53 -10.26
C PHE A 31 1.77 -3.61 -11.67
N ALA A 32 3.10 -3.74 -11.80
CA ALA A 32 3.77 -3.85 -13.09
C ALA A 32 3.38 -5.13 -13.86
N LYS A 33 3.29 -6.27 -13.16
CA LYS A 33 2.86 -7.56 -13.72
C LYS A 33 1.44 -7.50 -14.28
N ASN A 34 0.54 -6.80 -13.57
CA ASN A 34 -0.87 -6.65 -13.97
C ASN A 34 -1.11 -5.48 -14.94
N GLN A 35 -0.10 -4.65 -15.22
CA GLN A 35 -0.19 -3.48 -16.11
C GLN A 35 -1.28 -2.47 -15.71
N VAL A 36 -1.47 -2.29 -14.41
CA VAL A 36 -2.49 -1.38 -13.85
C VAL A 36 -1.88 -0.13 -13.26
N ASP A 37 -2.67 0.93 -13.16
CA ASP A 37 -2.32 2.14 -12.42
C ASP A 37 -2.54 1.92 -10.91
N PRO A 38 -1.50 2.06 -10.06
CA PRO A 38 -1.62 1.96 -8.61
C PRO A 38 -2.66 2.91 -8.01
N PHE A 39 -2.81 4.13 -8.54
CA PHE A 39 -3.81 5.08 -8.04
C PHE A 39 -5.24 4.66 -8.35
N ALA A 40 -5.46 4.04 -9.52
CA ALA A 40 -6.77 3.47 -9.87
C ALA A 40 -7.12 2.28 -8.95
N CYS A 41 -6.13 1.49 -8.55
CA CYS A 41 -6.30 0.41 -7.58
C CYS A 41 -6.62 0.94 -6.19
N GLN A 42 -5.90 1.97 -5.72
CA GLN A 42 -6.17 2.65 -4.45
C GLN A 42 -7.59 3.24 -4.43
N ALA A 43 -8.03 3.89 -5.52
CA ALA A 43 -9.38 4.43 -5.61
C ALA A 43 -10.47 3.36 -5.49
N ALA A 44 -10.23 2.14 -6.01
CA ALA A 44 -11.14 1.02 -5.85
C ALA A 44 -11.16 0.50 -4.39
N LYS A 45 -10.00 0.45 -3.72
CA LYS A 45 -9.90 0.13 -2.29
C LYS A 45 -10.63 1.16 -1.43
N ASP A 46 -10.43 2.44 -1.68
CA ASP A 46 -11.09 3.53 -0.94
C ASP A 46 -12.62 3.47 -1.05
N LYS A 47 -13.16 2.96 -2.17
CA LYS A 47 -14.61 2.73 -2.32
C LYS A 47 -15.12 1.63 -1.40
N ILE A 48 -14.39 0.52 -1.27
CA ILE A 48 -14.74 -0.56 -0.33
C ILE A 48 -14.74 -0.04 1.10
N GLU A 49 -13.75 0.76 1.49
CA GLU A 49 -13.68 1.35 2.84
C GLU A 49 -14.84 2.32 3.13
N ARG A 50 -15.46 2.88 2.09
CA ARG A 50 -16.66 3.74 2.19
C ARG A 50 -17.97 3.00 1.98
N ASP A 51 -17.97 1.66 1.94
CA ASP A 51 -19.14 0.83 1.66
C ASP A 51 -19.83 1.14 0.31
N GLU A 52 -19.06 1.60 -0.69
CA GLU A 52 -19.55 1.88 -2.03
C GLU A 52 -19.50 0.64 -2.94
N LEU A 53 -20.48 0.50 -3.84
CA LEU A 53 -20.48 -0.57 -4.84
C LEU A 53 -19.39 -0.35 -5.89
N LEU A 54 -18.60 -1.40 -6.13
CA LEU A 54 -17.65 -1.45 -7.24
C LEU A 54 -18.32 -1.87 -8.55
N THR A 55 -17.86 -1.30 -9.66
CA THR A 55 -18.07 -1.92 -10.98
C THR A 55 -17.24 -3.20 -11.12
N LYS A 56 -17.47 -3.96 -12.19
CA LYS A 56 -16.68 -5.17 -12.48
C LYS A 56 -15.20 -4.82 -12.67
N GLU A 57 -14.91 -3.75 -13.39
CA GLU A 57 -13.55 -3.28 -13.65
C GLU A 57 -12.88 -2.81 -12.35
N GLU A 58 -13.61 -2.09 -11.50
CA GLU A 58 -13.12 -1.65 -10.19
C GLU A 58 -12.86 -2.83 -9.25
N ALA A 59 -13.71 -3.86 -9.28
CA ALA A 59 -13.48 -5.08 -8.51
C ALA A 59 -12.20 -5.82 -8.95
N LEU A 60 -11.87 -5.81 -10.24
CA LEU A 60 -10.60 -6.36 -10.73
C LEU A 60 -9.40 -5.52 -10.24
N LEU A 61 -9.53 -4.19 -10.24
CA LEU A 61 -8.50 -3.30 -9.70
C LEU A 61 -8.30 -3.50 -8.19
N PHE A 62 -9.38 -3.70 -7.44
CA PHE A 62 -9.32 -4.02 -6.01
C PHE A 62 -8.63 -5.35 -5.74
N LEU A 63 -8.87 -6.39 -6.56
CA LEU A 63 -8.15 -7.66 -6.42
C LEU A 63 -6.64 -7.51 -6.64
N VAL A 64 -6.23 -6.64 -7.57
CA VAL A 64 -4.79 -6.36 -7.78
C VAL A 64 -4.23 -5.55 -6.60
N TRP A 65 -5.01 -4.64 -6.03
CA TRP A 65 -4.63 -3.93 -4.79
C TRP A 65 -4.38 -4.92 -3.64
N ASP A 66 -5.30 -5.86 -3.41
CA ASP A 66 -5.20 -6.88 -2.37
C ASP A 66 -3.97 -7.79 -2.56
N GLU A 67 -3.69 -8.22 -3.81
CA GLU A 67 -2.45 -8.96 -4.13
C GLU A 67 -1.19 -8.12 -3.82
N ALA A 68 -1.21 -6.82 -4.11
CA ALA A 68 -0.08 -5.93 -3.86
C ALA A 68 0.14 -5.67 -2.36
N GLU A 69 -0.93 -5.52 -1.58
CA GLU A 69 -0.85 -5.39 -0.12
C GLU A 69 -0.33 -6.68 0.53
N ASP A 70 -0.84 -7.86 0.16
CA ASP A 70 -0.32 -9.13 0.70
C ASP A 70 1.16 -9.34 0.35
N ALA A 71 1.56 -9.05 -0.89
CA ALA A 71 2.96 -9.16 -1.32
C ALA A 71 3.86 -8.21 -0.51
N ALA A 72 3.44 -6.96 -0.33
CA ALA A 72 4.18 -5.99 0.45
C ALA A 72 4.26 -6.38 1.93
N PHE A 73 3.14 -6.79 2.52
CA PHE A 73 3.07 -7.21 3.91
C PHE A 73 3.98 -8.41 4.16
N ARG A 74 3.95 -9.44 3.29
CA ARG A 74 4.87 -10.59 3.39
C ARG A 74 6.33 -10.18 3.28
N ALA A 75 6.66 -9.27 2.34
CA ALA A 75 8.02 -8.80 2.17
C ALA A 75 8.54 -8.04 3.40
N ILE A 76 7.67 -7.24 4.03
CA ILE A 76 7.96 -6.51 5.27
C ILE A 76 8.12 -7.46 6.46
N THR A 77 7.27 -8.48 6.55
CA THR A 77 7.14 -9.34 7.74
C THR A 77 7.92 -10.65 7.67
N LEU A 78 8.72 -10.88 6.62
CA LEU A 78 9.53 -12.10 6.45
C LEU A 78 10.45 -12.42 7.65
N GLY A 79 10.89 -11.41 8.40
CA GLY A 79 11.69 -11.57 9.63
C GLY A 79 10.86 -11.66 10.92
N TRP A 80 9.55 -11.48 10.84
CA TRP A 80 8.65 -11.27 11.97
C TRP A 80 7.90 -12.57 12.29
N LEU A 81 8.58 -13.49 12.97
CA LEU A 81 7.92 -14.65 13.54
C LEU A 81 7.11 -14.21 14.78
N ILE A 82 5.79 -14.43 14.76
CA ILE A 82 4.85 -14.40 15.90
C ILE A 82 4.46 -13.00 16.38
N ARG A 83 3.58 -12.27 15.67
CA ARG A 83 2.74 -11.21 16.27
C ARG A 83 1.37 -11.19 15.57
N GLY A 84 0.39 -11.83 16.21
CA GLY A 84 -0.92 -12.12 15.63
C GLY A 84 -1.77 -10.93 15.17
N ASP A 85 -1.45 -9.69 15.59
CA ASP A 85 -2.15 -8.47 15.16
C ASP A 85 -1.12 -7.38 14.83
N THR A 86 -0.77 -7.22 13.55
CA THR A 86 0.09 -6.14 13.05
C THR A 86 -0.63 -5.45 11.90
N GLU A 87 -1.17 -4.26 12.15
CA GLU A 87 -1.84 -3.44 11.12
C GLU A 87 -0.79 -2.57 10.42
N ILE A 88 -0.50 -2.89 9.16
CA ILE A 88 0.37 -2.13 8.25
C ILE A 88 -0.36 -2.05 6.91
N ASN A 89 -0.63 -0.83 6.46
CA ASN A 89 -1.36 -0.54 5.23
C ASN A 89 -0.42 0.07 4.18
N LEU A 90 -0.59 -0.31 2.92
CA LEU A 90 0.11 0.31 1.79
C LEU A 90 -0.56 1.64 1.43
N VAL A 91 0.25 2.68 1.20
CA VAL A 91 -0.23 4.00 0.80
C VAL A 91 0.45 4.43 -0.49
N VAL A 92 -0.33 5.03 -1.39
CA VAL A 92 0.17 5.67 -2.61
C VAL A 92 -0.11 7.18 -2.54
N SER A 93 0.89 7.99 -2.87
CA SER A 93 0.78 9.45 -2.87
C SER A 93 1.62 10.08 -4.00
N ALA A 94 1.31 11.34 -4.34
CA ALA A 94 2.15 12.13 -5.23
C ALA A 94 3.28 12.81 -4.44
N GLU A 95 4.46 12.97 -5.05
CA GLU A 95 5.63 13.60 -4.42
C GLU A 95 5.36 15.00 -3.83
N ALA A 96 4.41 15.76 -4.39
CA ALA A 96 4.00 17.07 -3.87
C ALA A 96 3.22 17.01 -2.54
N ASP A 97 2.56 15.90 -2.22
CA ASP A 97 1.76 15.72 -0.99
C ASP A 97 2.61 15.29 0.22
N VAL A 98 3.79 14.69 -0.02
CA VAL A 98 4.70 14.24 1.04
C VAL A 98 5.26 15.43 1.84
N ALA A 99 5.51 16.57 1.18
CA ALA A 99 6.00 17.78 1.83
C ALA A 99 4.98 18.42 2.79
N VAL A 100 3.68 18.18 2.58
CA VAL A 100 2.60 18.73 3.40
C VAL A 100 2.36 17.87 4.65
N SER A 101 2.43 16.54 4.53
CA SER A 101 2.23 15.63 5.66
C SER A 101 3.37 15.68 6.70
N LEU A 102 4.63 15.88 6.28
CA LEU A 102 5.73 16.10 7.23
C LEU A 102 5.66 17.46 7.94
N ALA A 103 5.04 18.48 7.34
CA ALA A 103 4.88 19.80 7.94
C ALA A 103 3.73 19.85 8.97
N ALA A 104 2.74 18.97 8.85
CA ALA A 104 1.60 18.89 9.77
C ALA A 104 1.86 18.03 11.03
N ALA A 105 2.96 17.27 11.06
CA ALA A 105 3.38 16.42 12.18
C ALA A 105 4.42 17.09 13.11
N GLY A 106 4.65 18.40 12.95
CA GLY A 106 5.59 19.21 13.74
C GLY A 106 4.93 19.99 14.87
#